data_AF-A0AAX2M0Y3-F1
#
_entry.id   AF-A0AAX2M0Y3-F1
#
_cell.length_a   1.000
_cell.length_b   1.000
_cell.length_c   1.000
_cell.angle_alpha   90.00
_cell.angle_beta   90.00
_cell.angle_gamma   90.00
#
_symmetry.space_group_name_H-M   'P 1'
#
loop_
_entity.id
_entity.type
_entity.pdbx_description
1 polymer ?
#
loop_
_entity_poly.entity_id
_entity_poly.type
_entity_poly.pdbx_seq_one_letter_code
_entity_poly.pdbx_strand_id
1 'polypeptide(L)'
;MSVAGFAAYMKHINASAKLAFLANKPLGKIKNKYLILSGTFVVGMALKIVISSYAGLLLLLLACIYPVLISLKIRPITAVCVLSLIALDYGPKDGNSINMADMVGQSDNVVGLFLNYQIYSVIAYVVVIAILIPFYFAWIDKRDKEKGVLNDEVEIPQIIDPKCPTFYILFPWLPVVFLFTAYFFTIKLDVVTANFVSISLVFLVEFARHRNARKLGEDMMVILKDYG
;
A
#
# COMPACT_ATOMS: atom_id res chain seq x y z
N MET A 1 -6.63 -7.93 10.35
CA MET A 1 -6.40 -9.39 10.25
C MET A 1 -6.39 -9.85 8.79
N SER A 2 -7.41 -9.56 7.97
CA SER A 2 -7.43 -10.01 6.56
C SER A 2 -6.29 -9.54 5.67
N VAL A 3 -5.85 -8.29 5.85
CA VAL A 3 -4.74 -7.74 5.08
C VAL A 3 -3.40 -8.38 5.45
N ALA A 4 -3.21 -8.72 6.73
CA ALA A 4 -2.01 -9.40 7.20
C ALA A 4 -1.93 -10.81 6.61
N GLY A 5 -3.03 -11.56 6.63
CA GLY A 5 -3.10 -12.87 5.97
C GLY A 5 -2.93 -12.79 4.45
N PHE A 6 -3.47 -11.76 3.78
CA PHE A 6 -3.20 -11.54 2.36
C PHE A 6 -1.71 -11.24 2.10
N ALA A 7 -1.11 -10.34 2.87
CA ALA A 7 0.31 -10.00 2.76
C ALA A 7 1.22 -11.21 2.99
N ALA A 8 0.90 -12.01 4.00
CA ALA A 8 1.60 -13.24 4.32
C ALA A 8 1.47 -14.26 3.19
N TYR A 9 0.27 -14.41 2.61
CA TYR A 9 0.07 -15.31 1.48
C TYR A 9 0.85 -14.85 0.24
N MET A 10 0.81 -13.56 -0.11
CA MET A 10 1.60 -13.00 -1.22
C MET A 10 3.11 -13.16 -1.00
N LYS A 11 3.57 -13.07 0.26
CA LYS A 11 4.97 -13.34 0.64
C LYS A 11 5.29 -14.83 0.46
N HIS A 12 4.41 -15.72 0.91
CA HIS A 12 4.59 -17.18 0.82
C HIS A 12 4.76 -17.66 -0.62
N ILE A 13 3.90 -17.18 -1.54
CA ILE A 13 3.96 -17.55 -2.96
C ILE A 13 5.01 -16.75 -3.77
N ASN A 14 5.84 -15.94 -3.09
CA ASN A 14 6.84 -15.04 -3.67
C ASN A 14 6.29 -13.93 -4.61
N ALA A 15 5.00 -13.65 -4.61
CA ALA A 15 4.40 -12.60 -5.42
C ALA A 15 4.93 -11.20 -5.03
N SER A 16 5.02 -10.92 -3.73
CA SER A 16 5.56 -9.65 -3.22
C SER A 16 7.04 -9.47 -3.58
N ALA A 17 7.83 -10.56 -3.53
CA ALA A 17 9.24 -10.54 -3.90
C ALA A 17 9.43 -10.30 -5.41
N LYS A 18 8.60 -10.92 -6.27
CA LYS A 18 8.63 -10.70 -7.73
C LYS A 18 8.24 -9.28 -8.11
N LEU A 19 7.22 -8.74 -7.43
CA LEU A 19 6.80 -7.35 -7.62
C LEU A 19 7.94 -6.39 -7.27
N ALA A 20 8.58 -6.58 -6.11
CA ALA A 20 9.75 -5.80 -5.73
C ALA A 20 10.90 -5.94 -6.74
N PHE A 21 11.23 -7.17 -7.16
CA PHE A 21 12.27 -7.42 -8.18
C PHE A 21 12.05 -6.62 -9.46
N LEU A 22 10.83 -6.66 -10.01
CA LEU A 22 10.52 -5.95 -11.25
C LEU A 22 10.40 -4.44 -11.05
N ALA A 23 9.84 -3.99 -9.93
CA ALA A 23 9.72 -2.57 -9.61
C ALA A 23 11.07 -1.87 -9.40
N ASN A 24 12.10 -2.62 -8.97
CA ASN A 24 13.47 -2.09 -8.84
C ASN A 24 14.06 -1.63 -10.19
N LYS A 25 13.68 -2.23 -11.31
CA LYS A 25 14.27 -1.90 -12.62
C LYS A 25 13.96 -0.48 -13.09
N PRO A 26 12.70 0.02 -13.05
CA PRO A 26 12.40 1.42 -13.33
C PRO A 26 12.73 2.35 -12.17
N LEU A 27 12.37 1.99 -10.94
CA LEU A 27 12.53 2.88 -9.77
C LEU A 27 13.98 3.03 -9.34
N GLY A 28 14.81 1.99 -9.52
CA GLY A 28 16.25 2.05 -9.26
C GLY A 28 17.01 2.99 -10.21
N LYS A 29 16.41 3.44 -11.32
CA LYS A 29 16.99 4.50 -12.16
C LYS A 29 16.90 5.88 -11.51
N ILE A 30 15.99 6.07 -10.55
CA ILE A 30 15.84 7.31 -9.82
C ILE A 30 16.96 7.39 -8.78
N LYS A 31 17.97 8.24 -9.06
CA LYS A 31 19.15 8.39 -8.18
C LYS A 31 18.80 8.85 -6.77
N ASN A 32 17.75 9.66 -6.63
CA ASN A 32 17.32 10.19 -5.35
C ASN A 32 16.19 9.35 -4.73
N LYS A 33 16.55 8.46 -3.80
CA LYS A 33 15.60 7.61 -3.06
C LYS A 33 14.50 8.40 -2.34
N TYR A 34 14.75 9.66 -1.97
CA TYR A 34 13.74 10.49 -1.31
C TYR A 34 12.67 11.05 -2.26
N LEU A 35 12.98 11.16 -3.55
CA LEU A 35 11.95 11.45 -4.57
C LEU A 35 11.00 10.28 -4.75
N ILE A 36 11.50 9.04 -4.58
CA ILE A 36 10.66 7.83 -4.59
C ILE A 36 9.67 7.87 -3.43
N LEU A 37 10.09 8.32 -2.24
CA LEU A 37 9.22 8.52 -1.09
C LEU A 37 8.12 9.55 -1.37
N SER A 38 8.47 10.69 -1.98
CA SER A 38 7.50 11.72 -2.37
C SER A 38 6.48 11.18 -3.39
N GLY A 39 6.95 10.49 -4.44
CA GLY A 39 6.05 9.84 -5.40
C GLY A 39 5.13 8.80 -4.76
N THR A 40 5.65 8.01 -3.81
CA THR A 40 4.86 7.03 -3.05
C THR A 40 3.76 7.71 -2.25
N PHE A 41 4.07 8.82 -1.58
CA PHE A 41 3.09 9.62 -0.86
C PHE A 41 2.00 10.15 -1.79
N VAL A 42 2.35 10.77 -2.93
CA VAL A 42 1.38 11.32 -3.88
C VAL A 42 0.46 10.24 -4.45
N VAL A 43 1.02 9.09 -4.87
CA VAL A 43 0.22 7.95 -5.35
C VAL A 43 -0.67 7.40 -4.25
N GLY A 44 -0.14 7.28 -3.03
CA GLY A 44 -0.91 6.84 -1.87
C GLY A 44 -2.09 7.75 -1.56
N MET A 45 -1.88 9.07 -1.64
CA MET A 45 -2.95 10.05 -1.52
C MET A 45 -4.00 9.82 -2.61
N ALA A 46 -3.62 9.71 -3.88
CA ALA A 46 -4.60 9.40 -4.93
C ALA A 46 -5.42 8.11 -4.66
N LEU A 47 -4.78 7.05 -4.14
CA LEU A 47 -5.45 5.80 -3.76
C LEU A 47 -6.45 5.98 -2.60
N LYS A 48 -6.17 6.90 -1.67
CA LYS A 48 -7.03 7.15 -0.51
C LYS A 48 -8.44 7.59 -0.91
N ILE A 49 -8.61 8.35 -1.99
CA ILE A 49 -9.94 8.81 -2.46
C ILE A 49 -10.91 7.64 -2.65
N VAL A 50 -10.39 6.47 -3.01
CA VAL A 50 -11.18 5.25 -3.29
C VAL A 50 -11.37 4.39 -2.03
N ILE A 51 -10.47 4.51 -1.06
CA ILE A 51 -10.39 3.64 0.12
C ILE A 51 -10.86 4.41 1.36
N SER A 52 -12.02 4.04 1.88
CA SER A 52 -12.66 4.69 3.03
C SER A 52 -12.03 4.38 4.40
N SER A 53 -11.23 3.32 4.49
CA SER A 53 -10.66 2.84 5.75
C SER A 53 -9.19 3.19 5.89
N TYR A 54 -8.84 4.01 6.89
CA TYR A 54 -7.45 4.34 7.24
C TYR A 54 -6.61 3.11 7.55
N ALA A 55 -7.10 2.27 8.45
CA ALA A 55 -6.42 1.04 8.84
C ALA A 55 -6.29 0.08 7.64
N GLY A 56 -7.34 -0.05 6.83
CA GLY A 56 -7.32 -0.87 5.62
C GLY A 56 -6.30 -0.38 4.59
N LEU A 57 -6.24 0.94 4.35
CA LEU A 57 -5.30 1.58 3.45
C LEU A 57 -3.85 1.37 3.91
N LEU A 58 -3.55 1.67 5.18
CA LEU A 58 -2.19 1.53 5.71
C LEU A 58 -1.71 0.08 5.63
N LEU A 59 -2.54 -0.87 6.04
CA LEU A 59 -2.20 -2.29 5.96
C LEU A 59 -1.98 -2.74 4.51
N LEU A 60 -2.79 -2.26 3.57
CA LEU A 60 -2.65 -2.60 2.15
C LEU A 60 -1.32 -2.07 1.58
N LEU A 61 -0.96 -0.84 1.93
CA LEU A 61 0.31 -0.23 1.53
C LEU A 61 1.51 -0.94 2.18
N LEU A 62 1.41 -1.35 3.43
CA LEU A 62 2.44 -2.17 4.10
C LEU A 62 2.57 -3.56 3.47
N ALA A 63 1.49 -4.14 2.95
CA ALA A 63 1.54 -5.41 2.26
C ALA A 63 2.22 -5.30 0.88
N CYS A 64 1.88 -4.25 0.13
CA CYS A 64 2.19 -4.17 -1.31
C CYS A 64 3.38 -3.27 -1.64
N ILE A 65 3.48 -2.12 -0.97
CA ILE A 65 4.44 -1.05 -1.30
C ILE A 65 5.67 -1.12 -0.41
N TYR A 66 5.51 -1.45 0.88
CA TYR A 66 6.63 -1.53 1.81
C TYR A 66 7.76 -2.46 1.33
N PRO A 67 7.52 -3.71 0.86
CA PRO A 67 8.59 -4.57 0.34
C PRO A 67 9.35 -3.94 -0.84
N VAL A 68 8.65 -3.17 -1.68
CA VAL A 68 9.25 -2.45 -2.81
C VAL A 68 10.18 -1.34 -2.30
N LEU A 69 9.74 -0.55 -1.31
CA LEU A 69 10.57 0.51 -0.72
C LEU A 69 11.85 -0.05 -0.09
N ILE A 70 11.74 -1.15 0.67
CA ILE A 70 12.91 -1.82 1.27
C ILE A 70 13.91 -2.27 0.20
N SER A 71 13.43 -2.85 -0.89
CA SER A 71 14.28 -3.30 -1.99
C SER A 71 15.03 -2.16 -2.70
N LEU A 72 14.51 -0.94 -2.62
CA LEU A 72 15.15 0.29 -3.11
C LEU A 72 16.13 0.92 -2.11
N LYS A 73 16.51 0.19 -1.05
CA LYS A 73 17.41 0.64 0.03
C LYS A 73 16.87 1.83 0.82
N ILE A 74 15.55 1.93 0.94
CA ILE A 74 14.90 2.88 1.84
C ILE A 74 14.85 2.22 3.22
N ARG A 75 15.22 2.98 4.26
CA ARG A 75 15.21 2.51 5.65
C ARG A 75 13.79 2.10 6.07
N PRO A 76 13.61 0.95 6.75
CA PRO A 76 12.30 0.49 7.24
C PRO A 76 11.47 1.55 7.95
N ILE A 77 12.06 2.25 8.92
CA ILE A 77 11.37 3.29 9.69
C ILE A 77 10.90 4.44 8.79
N THR A 78 11.73 4.89 7.87
CA THR A 78 11.40 5.93 6.89
C THR A 78 10.26 5.50 5.98
N ALA A 79 10.29 4.26 5.49
CA ALA A 79 9.22 3.72 4.66
C ALA A 79 7.88 3.71 5.41
N VAL A 80 7.85 3.19 6.64
CA VAL A 80 6.62 3.16 7.45
C VAL A 80 6.12 4.58 7.76
N CYS A 81 7.01 5.53 8.09
CA CYS A 81 6.62 6.92 8.33
C CYS A 81 5.96 7.57 7.09
N VAL A 82 6.52 7.34 5.90
CA VAL A 82 5.91 7.87 4.66
C VAL A 82 4.59 7.19 4.36
N LEU A 83 4.48 5.89 4.60
CA LEU A 83 3.21 5.18 4.43
C LEU A 83 2.14 5.66 5.42
N SER A 84 2.50 6.02 6.66
CA SER A 84 1.56 6.60 7.62
C SER A 84 1.10 8.01 7.24
N LEU A 85 1.93 8.81 6.56
CA LEU A 85 1.52 10.15 6.09
C LEU A 85 0.37 10.10 5.08
N ILE A 86 0.16 8.97 4.40
CA ILE A 86 -0.94 8.79 3.45
C ILE A 86 -2.31 8.72 4.17
N ALA A 87 -2.32 8.54 5.49
CA ALA A 87 -3.53 8.45 6.29
C ALA A 87 -4.17 9.82 6.63
N LEU A 88 -3.79 10.92 5.98
CA LEU A 88 -4.39 12.25 6.21
C LEU A 88 -5.84 12.32 5.73
N ASP A 89 -6.74 12.88 6.55
CA ASP A 89 -8.21 12.93 6.35
C ASP A 89 -8.63 13.83 5.18
N TYR A 90 -9.33 13.25 4.18
CA TYR A 90 -10.03 13.98 3.12
C TYR A 90 -10.79 13.02 2.21
N GLY A 91 -11.70 13.59 1.41
CA GLY A 91 -12.34 12.91 0.31
C GLY A 91 -13.75 12.43 0.66
N PRO A 92 -14.62 12.25 -0.34
CA PRO A 92 -16.05 12.05 -0.11
C PRO A 92 -16.41 10.70 0.52
N LYS A 93 -15.49 9.73 0.50
CA LYS A 93 -15.68 8.39 1.06
C LYS A 93 -15.07 8.25 2.46
N ASP A 94 -14.38 9.28 2.92
CA ASP A 94 -13.71 9.29 4.21
C ASP A 94 -14.73 9.42 5.34
N GLY A 95 -14.66 8.53 6.33
CA GLY A 95 -15.63 8.51 7.43
C GLY A 95 -15.68 9.83 8.20
N ASN A 96 -14.54 10.50 8.35
CA ASN A 96 -14.50 11.81 9.02
C ASN A 96 -15.12 12.88 8.13
N SER A 97 -14.99 12.79 6.81
CA SER A 97 -15.66 13.72 5.88
C SER A 97 -17.18 13.55 5.85
N ILE A 98 -17.67 12.31 5.98
CA ILE A 98 -19.11 12.04 6.14
C ILE A 98 -19.63 12.62 7.46
N ASN A 99 -18.92 12.38 8.57
CA ASN A 99 -19.28 12.94 9.87
C ASN A 99 -19.25 14.48 9.87
N MET A 100 -18.23 15.09 9.25
CA MET A 100 -18.15 16.54 9.10
C MET A 100 -19.36 17.11 8.33
N ALA A 101 -19.80 16.43 7.28
CA ALA A 101 -20.96 16.85 6.50
C ALA A 101 -22.26 16.74 7.33
N ASP A 102 -22.40 15.69 8.14
CA ASP A 102 -23.53 15.51 9.06
C ASP A 102 -23.58 16.63 10.12
N MET A 103 -22.43 16.98 10.71
CA MET A 103 -22.32 18.04 11.72
C MET A 103 -22.76 19.43 11.21
N VAL A 104 -22.70 19.68 9.90
CA VAL A 104 -23.14 20.94 9.29
C VAL A 104 -24.51 20.84 8.60
N GLY A 105 -25.25 19.76 8.84
CA GLY A 105 -26.59 19.54 8.27
C GLY A 105 -26.59 19.27 6.76
N GLN A 106 -25.47 18.78 6.20
CA GLN A 106 -25.28 18.50 4.79
C GLN A 106 -24.86 17.03 4.54
N SER A 107 -25.45 16.08 5.28
CA SER A 107 -25.12 14.64 5.21
C SER A 107 -25.18 14.05 3.80
N ASP A 108 -26.07 14.54 2.94
CA ASP A 108 -26.20 14.09 1.54
C ASP A 108 -25.21 14.77 0.56
N ASN A 109 -24.51 15.83 0.98
CA ASN A 109 -23.66 16.66 0.13
C ASN A 109 -22.16 16.55 0.45
N VAL A 110 -21.69 15.38 0.89
CA VAL A 110 -20.27 15.14 1.20
C VAL A 110 -19.37 15.43 -0.01
N VAL A 111 -19.83 15.07 -1.21
CA VAL A 111 -19.10 15.31 -2.47
C VAL A 111 -18.98 16.80 -2.78
N GLY A 112 -20.06 17.56 -2.64
CA GLY A 112 -20.02 19.01 -2.84
C GLY A 112 -19.16 19.71 -1.79
N LEU A 113 -19.16 19.22 -0.54
CA LEU A 113 -18.29 19.71 0.52
C LEU A 113 -16.81 19.50 0.16
N PHE A 114 -16.47 18.30 -0.34
CA PHE A 114 -15.13 18.00 -0.82
C PHE A 114 -14.72 18.89 -2.02
N LEU A 115 -15.53 18.94 -3.08
CA LEU A 115 -15.18 19.63 -4.32
C LEU A 115 -15.16 21.16 -4.17
N ASN A 116 -16.06 21.74 -3.39
CA ASN A 116 -16.17 23.20 -3.30
C ASN A 116 -15.31 23.79 -2.18
N TYR A 117 -15.01 23.02 -1.12
CA TYR A 117 -14.33 23.56 0.07
C TYR A 117 -13.00 22.88 0.41
N GLN A 118 -12.85 21.57 0.17
CA GLN A 118 -11.64 20.86 0.58
C GLN A 118 -10.60 20.70 -0.54
N ILE A 119 -11.01 20.51 -1.79
CA ILE A 119 -10.10 20.05 -2.87
C ILE A 119 -8.85 20.90 -3.02
N TYR A 120 -8.97 22.23 -2.97
CA TYR A 120 -7.83 23.13 -3.09
C TYR A 120 -6.89 23.06 -1.88
N SER A 121 -7.46 22.92 -0.69
CA SER A 121 -6.68 22.70 0.54
C SER A 121 -5.92 21.36 0.48
N VAL A 122 -6.59 20.30 0.00
CA VAL A 122 -5.98 18.98 -0.20
C VAL A 122 -4.80 19.05 -1.16
N ILE A 123 -5.00 19.65 -2.33
CA ILE A 123 -3.93 19.81 -3.31
C ILE A 123 -2.77 20.61 -2.69
N ALA A 124 -3.06 21.70 -1.98
CA ALA A 124 -2.03 22.53 -1.36
C ALA A 124 -1.18 21.75 -0.36
N TYR A 125 -1.78 21.07 0.62
CA TYR A 125 -0.99 20.34 1.62
C TYR A 125 -0.31 19.10 1.02
N VAL A 126 -0.91 18.42 0.03
CA VAL A 126 -0.27 17.29 -0.66
C VAL A 126 0.99 17.76 -1.37
N VAL A 127 0.93 18.87 -2.11
CA VAL A 127 2.09 19.44 -2.80
C VAL A 127 3.17 19.85 -1.81
N VAL A 128 2.79 20.56 -0.74
CA VAL A 128 3.74 21.01 0.29
C VAL A 128 4.44 19.81 0.96
N ILE A 129 3.68 18.81 1.40
CA ILE A 129 4.25 17.62 2.04
C ILE A 129 5.12 16.85 1.05
N ALA A 130 4.68 16.67 -0.19
CA ALA A 130 5.44 15.98 -1.24
C ALA A 130 6.80 16.67 -1.50
N ILE A 131 6.85 18.00 -1.47
CA ILE A 131 8.09 18.77 -1.59
C ILE A 131 8.96 18.62 -0.34
N LEU A 132 8.38 18.61 0.86
CA LEU A 132 9.12 18.56 2.13
C LEU A 132 9.69 17.18 2.46
N ILE A 133 9.02 16.09 2.05
CA ILE A 133 9.47 14.70 2.27
C ILE A 133 10.97 14.53 1.93
N PRO A 134 11.46 14.91 0.72
CA PRO A 134 12.86 14.70 0.39
C PRO A 134 13.84 15.48 1.26
N PHE A 135 13.51 16.70 1.66
CA PHE A 135 14.37 17.49 2.54
C PHE A 135 14.39 16.94 3.95
N TYR A 136 13.22 16.60 4.50
CA TYR A 136 13.10 16.10 5.86
C TYR A 136 13.82 14.76 6.05
N PHE A 137 13.57 13.78 5.19
CA PHE A 137 14.20 12.46 5.34
C PHE A 137 15.68 12.46 4.95
N ALA A 138 16.13 13.35 4.06
CA ALA A 138 17.55 13.57 3.84
C ALA A 138 18.24 14.18 5.08
N TRP A 139 17.59 15.14 5.75
CA TRP A 139 18.09 15.73 6.98
C TRP A 139 18.14 14.72 8.13
N ILE A 140 17.09 13.90 8.31
CA ILE A 140 17.06 12.82 9.31
C ILE A 140 18.18 11.81 9.06
N ASP A 141 18.33 11.32 7.82
CA ASP A 141 19.41 10.38 7.48
C ASP A 141 20.79 11.01 7.73
N LYS A 142 21.00 12.28 7.37
CA LYS A 142 22.26 12.98 7.65
C LYS A 142 22.53 13.08 9.15
N ARG A 143 21.55 13.50 9.94
CA ARG A 143 21.64 13.66 11.39
C ARG A 143 21.90 12.32 12.10
N ASP A 144 21.22 11.26 11.68
CA ASP A 144 21.38 9.92 12.24
C ASP A 144 22.76 9.34 11.90
N LYS A 145 23.28 9.65 10.70
CA LYS A 145 24.64 9.27 10.29
C LYS A 145 25.69 9.96 11.15
N GLU A 146 25.55 11.25 11.42
CA GLU A 146 26.45 12.01 12.30
C GLU A 146 26.45 11.48 13.74
N LYS A 147 25.31 10.97 14.21
CA LYS A 147 25.17 10.36 15.54
C LYS A 147 25.64 8.91 15.63
N GLY A 148 26.05 8.29 14.51
CA GLY A 148 26.43 6.88 14.47
C GLY A 148 25.29 5.90 14.74
N VAL A 149 24.03 6.37 14.68
CA VAL A 149 22.83 5.54 14.90
C VAL A 149 22.17 5.11 13.58
N LEU A 150 22.74 5.52 12.46
CA LEU A 150 22.29 5.11 11.14
C LEU A 150 22.68 3.64 10.93
N ASN A 151 21.71 2.75 11.12
CA ASN A 151 21.87 1.35 10.76
C ASN A 151 21.69 1.22 9.24
N ASP A 152 22.80 1.22 8.50
CA ASP A 152 22.82 0.97 7.05
C ASP A 152 22.55 -0.50 6.71
N GLU A 153 22.65 -1.40 7.70
CA GLU A 153 22.25 -2.80 7.62
C GLU A 153 20.72 -2.93 7.67
N VAL A 154 20.06 -2.41 6.64
CA VAL A 154 18.84 -3.10 6.21
C VAL A 154 19.36 -4.40 5.60
N GLU A 155 19.03 -5.56 6.16
CA GLU A 155 19.23 -6.83 5.45
C GLU A 155 18.50 -6.69 4.11
N ILE A 156 19.25 -6.34 3.07
CA ILE A 156 18.74 -6.22 1.72
C ILE A 156 18.41 -7.66 1.36
N PRO A 157 17.12 -8.05 1.22
CA PRO A 157 16.84 -9.34 0.64
C PRO A 157 17.51 -9.29 -0.73
N GLN A 158 18.50 -10.15 -0.96
CA GLN A 158 19.10 -10.24 -2.29
C GLN A 158 17.93 -10.39 -3.25
N ILE A 159 17.82 -9.43 -4.17
CA ILE A 159 16.72 -9.39 -5.12
C ILE A 159 17.04 -10.44 -6.19
N ILE A 160 17.08 -11.70 -5.76
CA ILE A 160 17.22 -12.88 -6.60
C ILE A 160 15.87 -13.02 -7.25
N ASP A 161 15.84 -13.14 -8.57
CA ASP A 161 14.59 -13.34 -9.30
C ASP A 161 13.85 -14.55 -8.71
N PRO A 162 12.72 -14.35 -8.00
CA PRO A 162 12.07 -15.46 -7.37
C PRO A 162 11.52 -16.41 -8.44
N LYS A 163 11.59 -17.72 -8.17
CA LYS A 163 11.10 -18.79 -9.04
C LYS A 163 9.56 -18.84 -9.04
N CYS A 164 8.92 -17.73 -9.39
CA CYS A 164 7.49 -17.62 -9.64
C CYS A 164 7.24 -16.93 -11.00
N PRO A 165 6.08 -17.21 -11.64
CA PRO A 165 5.71 -16.62 -12.91
C PRO A 165 5.65 -15.10 -12.84
N THR A 166 6.02 -14.44 -13.93
CA THR A 166 6.03 -12.97 -14.02
C THR A 166 4.66 -12.35 -13.72
N PHE A 167 3.55 -13.03 -14.05
CA PHE A 167 2.21 -12.49 -13.81
C PHE A 167 1.83 -12.41 -12.32
N TYR A 168 2.59 -13.03 -11.41
CA TYR A 168 2.32 -12.97 -9.96
C TYR A 168 2.43 -11.55 -9.41
N ILE A 169 3.12 -10.66 -10.12
CA ILE A 169 3.16 -9.23 -9.79
C ILE A 169 1.79 -8.58 -9.75
N LEU A 170 0.78 -9.16 -10.42
CA LEU A 170 -0.58 -8.63 -10.44
C LEU A 170 -1.35 -8.97 -9.15
N PHE A 171 -0.98 -10.05 -8.47
CA PHE A 171 -1.72 -10.51 -7.30
C PHE A 171 -1.74 -9.51 -6.16
N PRO A 172 -0.62 -8.86 -5.76
CA PRO A 172 -0.65 -7.82 -4.73
C PRO A 172 -1.55 -6.63 -5.09
N TRP A 173 -1.81 -6.38 -6.37
CA TRP A 173 -2.70 -5.29 -6.81
C TRP A 173 -4.17 -5.68 -6.87
N LEU A 174 -4.53 -6.96 -6.75
CA LEU A 174 -5.92 -7.41 -6.84
C LEU A 174 -6.86 -6.67 -5.87
N PRO A 175 -6.51 -6.46 -4.58
CA PRO A 175 -7.41 -5.73 -3.69
C PRO A 175 -7.64 -4.29 -4.16
N VAL A 176 -6.58 -3.62 -4.65
CA VAL A 176 -6.67 -2.26 -5.19
C VAL A 176 -7.56 -2.23 -6.43
N VAL A 177 -7.35 -3.16 -7.37
CA VAL A 177 -8.14 -3.26 -8.61
C VAL A 177 -9.61 -3.52 -8.29
N PHE A 178 -9.93 -4.42 -7.37
CA PHE A 178 -11.32 -4.69 -6.98
C PHE A 178 -11.98 -3.50 -6.29
N LEU A 179 -11.26 -2.79 -5.43
CA LEU A 179 -11.78 -1.58 -4.79
C LEU A 179 -12.02 -0.47 -5.83
N PHE A 180 -11.12 -0.33 -6.79
CA PHE A 180 -11.24 0.63 -7.89
C PHE A 180 -12.40 0.27 -8.82
N THR A 181 -12.54 -0.97 -9.25
CA THR A 181 -13.66 -1.40 -10.10
C THR A 181 -14.98 -1.27 -9.37
N ALA A 182 -15.07 -1.72 -8.11
CA ALA A 182 -16.28 -1.57 -7.29
C ALA A 182 -16.71 -0.11 -7.17
N TYR A 183 -15.76 0.83 -7.08
CA TYR A 183 -16.04 2.26 -7.08
C TYR A 183 -16.77 2.72 -8.35
N PHE A 184 -16.29 2.35 -9.55
CA PHE A 184 -16.95 2.72 -10.81
C PHE A 184 -18.31 2.04 -11.01
N PHE A 185 -18.49 0.84 -10.47
CA PHE A 185 -19.76 0.13 -10.51
C PHE A 185 -20.72 0.50 -9.36
N THR A 186 -20.36 1.48 -8.51
CA THR A 186 -21.16 1.92 -7.34
C THR A 186 -21.44 0.77 -6.36
N ILE A 187 -20.58 -0.23 -6.31
CA ILE A 187 -20.67 -1.37 -5.40
C ILE A 187 -19.97 -1.01 -4.09
N LYS A 188 -20.65 -1.23 -2.97
CA LYS A 188 -20.05 -1.09 -1.63
C LYS A 188 -19.13 -2.28 -1.36
N LEU A 189 -17.86 -2.14 -1.72
CA LEU A 189 -16.80 -3.08 -1.38
C LEU A 189 -15.86 -2.45 -0.36
N ASP A 190 -15.62 -3.14 0.74
CA ASP A 190 -14.67 -2.77 1.77
C ASP A 190 -13.34 -3.52 1.61
N VAL A 191 -12.30 -3.05 2.31
CA VAL A 191 -10.95 -3.60 2.19
C VAL A 191 -10.89 -5.07 2.65
N VAL A 192 -11.69 -5.47 3.64
CA VAL A 192 -11.68 -6.85 4.13
C VAL A 192 -12.20 -7.78 3.06
N THR A 193 -13.36 -7.47 2.47
CA THR A 193 -13.94 -8.26 1.38
C THR A 193 -13.02 -8.31 0.16
N ALA A 194 -12.42 -7.18 -0.22
CA ALA A 194 -11.48 -7.13 -1.36
C ALA A 194 -10.26 -8.04 -1.16
N ASN A 195 -9.70 -8.10 0.05
CA ASN A 195 -8.60 -9.03 0.36
C ASN A 195 -9.06 -10.48 0.31
N PHE A 196 -10.21 -10.84 0.88
CA PHE A 196 -10.72 -12.21 0.82
C PHE A 196 -10.97 -12.68 -0.61
N VAL A 197 -11.64 -11.86 -1.43
CA VAL A 197 -11.86 -12.17 -2.86
C VAL A 197 -10.52 -12.33 -3.59
N SER A 198 -9.53 -11.49 -3.27
CA SER A 198 -8.17 -11.61 -3.82
C SER A 198 -7.48 -12.91 -3.41
N ILE A 199 -7.54 -13.28 -2.12
CA ILE A 199 -7.01 -14.55 -1.61
C ILE A 199 -7.68 -15.72 -2.34
N SER A 200 -9.02 -15.73 -2.44
CA SER A 200 -9.77 -16.78 -3.13
C SER A 200 -9.37 -16.91 -4.60
N LEU A 201 -9.21 -15.79 -5.31
CA LEU A 201 -8.80 -15.83 -6.72
C LEU A 201 -7.36 -16.33 -6.88
N VAL A 202 -6.43 -15.86 -6.05
CA VAL A 202 -5.04 -16.34 -6.08
C VAL A 202 -4.97 -17.82 -5.75
N PHE A 203 -5.76 -18.29 -4.79
CA PHE A 203 -5.86 -19.69 -4.41
C PHE A 203 -6.38 -20.57 -5.56
N LEU A 204 -7.38 -20.10 -6.32
CA LEU A 204 -7.87 -20.80 -7.51
C LEU A 204 -6.79 -20.89 -8.60
N VAL A 205 -5.99 -19.84 -8.78
CA VAL A 205 -4.89 -19.83 -9.75
C VAL A 205 -3.75 -20.77 -9.32
N GLU A 206 -3.38 -20.78 -8.04
CA GLU A 206 -2.43 -21.74 -7.47
C GLU A 206 -2.92 -23.18 -7.62
N PHE A 207 -4.21 -23.43 -7.36
CA PHE A 207 -4.83 -24.74 -7.55
C PHE A 207 -4.74 -25.21 -9.01
N ALA A 208 -5.11 -24.34 -9.95
CA ALA A 208 -5.05 -24.65 -11.38
C ALA A 208 -3.61 -24.94 -11.85
N ARG A 209 -2.62 -24.23 -11.28
CA ARG A 209 -1.21 -24.35 -11.65
C ARG A 209 -0.53 -25.58 -11.06
N HIS A 210 -0.71 -25.85 -9.76
CA HIS A 210 -0.01 -26.92 -9.07
C HIS A 210 -0.74 -28.26 -9.13
N ARG A 211 -2.07 -28.27 -9.34
CA ARG A 211 -2.93 -29.48 -9.34
C ARG A 211 -2.66 -30.44 -8.17
N ASN A 212 -2.15 -29.92 -7.05
CA ASN A 212 -1.68 -30.71 -5.91
C ASN A 212 -2.32 -30.18 -4.63
N ALA A 213 -3.27 -30.95 -4.08
CA ALA A 213 -4.05 -30.58 -2.91
C ALA A 213 -3.19 -30.41 -1.64
N ARG A 214 -2.01 -31.03 -1.57
CA ARG A 214 -1.14 -30.99 -0.39
C ARG A 214 -0.48 -29.63 -0.21
N LYS A 215 -0.02 -29.02 -1.31
CA LYS A 215 0.52 -27.66 -1.36
C LYS A 215 -0.55 -26.61 -1.01
N LEU A 216 -1.78 -26.87 -1.42
CA LEU A 216 -2.96 -26.04 -1.08
C LEU A 216 -3.24 -26.01 0.43
N GLY A 217 -3.06 -27.14 1.12
CA GLY A 217 -3.23 -27.22 2.56
C GLY A 217 -2.18 -26.40 3.31
N GLU A 218 -0.93 -26.38 2.81
CA GLU A 218 0.14 -25.54 3.35
C GLU A 218 -0.15 -24.05 3.14
N ASP A 219 -0.62 -23.66 1.95
CA ASP A 219 -1.06 -22.30 1.64
C ASP A 219 -2.19 -21.81 2.57
N MET A 220 -3.21 -22.64 2.80
CA MET A 220 -4.30 -22.33 3.73
C MET A 220 -3.82 -22.19 5.18
N MET A 221 -2.87 -23.02 5.62
CA MET A 221 -2.32 -22.93 6.97
C MET A 221 -1.57 -21.61 7.21
N VAL A 222 -0.87 -21.08 6.21
CA VAL A 222 -0.19 -19.78 6.31
C VAL A 222 -1.20 -18.66 6.48
N ILE A 223 -2.29 -18.69 5.70
CA ILE A 223 -3.37 -17.71 5.83
C ILE A 223 -3.97 -17.82 7.24
N LEU A 224 -4.38 -19.00 7.69
CA LEU A 224 -5.05 -19.19 8.98
C LEU A 224 -4.17 -18.80 10.18
N LYS A 225 -2.85 -18.99 10.09
CA LYS A 225 -1.91 -18.66 11.17
C LYS A 225 -1.79 -17.16 11.45
N ASP A 226 -1.93 -16.32 10.42
CA ASP A 226 -1.89 -14.85 10.54
C ASP A 226 -3.29 -14.22 10.69
N TYR A 227 -4.34 -15.05 10.73
CA TYR A 227 -5.73 -14.67 11.01
C TYR A 227 -6.17 -14.98 12.45
N GLY A 228 -5.36 -15.66 13.26
CA GLY A 228 -5.55 -15.87 14.70
C GLY A 228 -4.92 -14.77 15.54
#